data_AF-A0A2H9NVV3-F1
#
_entry.id   AF-A0A2H9NVV3-F1
#
_cell.length_a   1.000
_cell.length_b   1.000
_cell.length_c   1.000
_cell.angle_alpha   90.00
_cell.angle_beta   90.00
_cell.angle_gamma   90.00
#
_symmetry.space_group_name_H-M   'P 1'
#
loop_
_entity.id
_entity.type
_entity.pdbx_description
1 polymer ?
#
loop_
_entity_poly.entity_id
_entity_poly.type
_entity_poly.pdbx_seq_one_letter_code
_entity_poly.pdbx_strand_id
1 'polypeptide(L)'
;MNTKTIVILSALFVLLLATVGNAAVIPLTIDEVKVNGDTVSPSGTNSLSVTRDQDVVVKVKVSAYNDLDGVEITAFIGGYEYSRYEPISDTVGPFSLDANT
;
A
#
# COMPACT_ATOMS: atom_id res chain seq x y z
N MET A 1 -42.18 19.18 13.49
CA MET A 1 -41.70 18.42 12.30
C MET A 1 -42.70 17.32 12.03
N ASN A 2 -43.23 17.24 10.81
CA ASN A 2 -44.24 16.27 10.39
C ASN A 2 -43.64 14.87 10.23
N THR A 3 -44.37 13.83 10.66
CA THR A 3 -43.92 12.42 10.64
C THR A 3 -43.43 11.99 9.26
N LYS A 4 -44.05 12.50 8.19
CA LYS A 4 -43.64 12.26 6.81
C LYS A 4 -42.22 12.76 6.50
N THR A 5 -41.85 13.92 7.02
CA THR A 5 -40.50 14.50 6.84
C THR A 5 -39.46 13.73 7.64
N ILE A 6 -39.81 13.23 8.84
CA ILE A 6 -38.92 12.35 9.62
C ILE A 6 -38.66 11.04 8.86
N VAL A 7 -39.70 10.45 8.27
CA VAL A 7 -39.59 9.19 7.50
C VAL A 7 -38.76 9.40 6.22
N ILE A 8 -38.95 10.52 5.53
CA ILE A 8 -38.15 10.84 4.33
C ILE A 8 -36.68 11.08 4.70
N LEU A 9 -36.40 11.80 5.80
CA LEU A 9 -35.02 12.03 6.24
C LEU A 9 -34.32 10.74 6.66
N SER A 10 -35.04 9.86 7.35
CA SER A 10 -34.48 8.57 7.79
C SER A 10 -34.29 7.60 6.63
N ALA A 11 -35.19 7.56 5.64
CA ALA A 11 -34.99 6.80 4.40
C ALA A 11 -33.79 7.33 3.59
N LEU A 12 -33.62 8.66 3.51
CA LEU A 12 -32.48 9.27 2.83
C LEU A 12 -31.17 8.95 3.54
N PHE A 13 -31.15 8.98 4.88
CA PHE A 13 -29.99 8.63 5.68
C PHE A 13 -29.56 7.15 5.51
N VAL A 14 -30.53 6.23 5.44
CA VAL A 14 -30.26 4.80 5.16
C VAL A 14 -29.68 4.61 3.75
N LEU A 15 -30.15 5.38 2.76
CA LEU A 15 -29.63 5.33 1.39
C LEU A 15 -28.19 5.88 1.30
N LEU A 16 -27.87 6.92 2.08
CA LEU A 16 -26.50 7.46 2.18
C LEU A 16 -25.53 6.50 2.90
N LEU A 17 -26.01 5.67 3.82
CA LEU A 17 -25.20 4.63 4.44
C LEU A 17 -24.89 3.47 3.49
N ALA A 18 -25.70 3.24 2.46
CA ALA A 18 -25.48 2.19 1.47
C ALA A 18 -24.34 2.49 0.48
N THR A 19 -23.81 3.72 0.47
CA THR A 19 -22.70 4.13 -0.42
C THR A 19 -21.35 4.19 0.27
N VAL A 20 -21.23 3.75 1.54
CA VAL A 20 -19.92 3.63 2.20
C VAL A 20 -19.08 2.60 1.43
N GLY A 21 -18.09 3.15 0.71
CA GLY A 21 -17.44 2.49 -0.41
C GLY A 21 -16.64 1.27 -0.04
N ASN A 22 -16.57 0.34 -1.00
CA ASN A 22 -15.51 -0.64 -1.04
C ASN A 22 -14.20 0.13 -1.22
N ALA A 23 -13.35 0.15 -0.20
CA ALA A 23 -11.94 0.46 -0.42
C ALA A 23 -11.46 -0.54 -1.50
N ALA A 24 -11.09 -0.04 -2.67
CA ALA A 24 -10.54 -0.87 -3.73
C ALA A 24 -9.19 -1.40 -3.24
N VAL A 25 -9.23 -2.58 -2.62
CA VAL A 25 -8.03 -3.34 -2.28
C VAL A 25 -7.41 -3.73 -3.61
N ILE A 26 -6.22 -3.22 -3.89
CA ILE A 26 -5.41 -3.71 -5.01
C ILE A 26 -5.23 -5.22 -4.75
N PRO A 27 -5.62 -6.11 -5.68
CA PRO A 27 -5.59 -7.56 -5.45
C PRO A 27 -4.15 -8.10 -5.57
N LEU A 28 -3.25 -7.54 -4.75
CA LEU A 28 -1.82 -7.80 -4.67
C LEU A 28 -1.45 -7.98 -3.19
N THR A 29 -0.64 -8.99 -2.89
CA THR A 29 0.01 -9.16 -1.59
C THR A 29 1.50 -8.94 -1.71
N ILE A 30 2.08 -8.39 -0.65
CA ILE A 30 3.53 -8.40 -0.44
C ILE A 30 3.81 -9.59 0.48
N ASP A 31 4.41 -10.64 -0.05
CA ASP A 31 4.63 -11.89 0.70
C ASP A 31 5.90 -11.83 1.53
N GLU A 32 6.95 -11.22 0.98
CA GLU A 32 8.25 -11.10 1.63
C GLU A 32 8.95 -9.82 1.20
N VAL A 33 9.60 -9.16 2.16
CA VAL A 33 10.53 -8.08 1.89
C VAL A 33 11.86 -8.42 2.53
N LYS A 34 12.95 -8.20 1.80
CA LYS A 34 14.32 -8.33 2.28
C LYS A 34 15.08 -7.03 2.06
N VAL A 35 15.85 -6.62 3.05
CA VAL A 35 16.72 -5.44 2.99
C VAL A 35 18.14 -5.91 3.27
N ASN A 36 19.07 -5.72 2.33
CA ASN A 36 20.44 -6.23 2.41
C ASN A 36 20.54 -7.74 2.70
N GLY A 37 19.50 -8.50 2.35
CA GLY A 37 19.40 -9.95 2.60
C GLY A 37 18.62 -10.35 3.85
N ASP A 38 18.40 -9.42 4.78
CA ASP A 38 17.64 -9.66 6.01
C ASP A 38 16.13 -9.57 5.74
N THR A 39 15.39 -10.61 6.10
CA THR A 39 13.92 -10.63 6.01
C THR A 39 13.32 -9.69 7.04
N VAL A 40 12.46 -8.77 6.60
CA VAL A 40 11.72 -7.88 7.49
C VAL A 40 10.34 -8.45 7.81
N SER A 41 9.91 -8.30 9.06
CA SER A 41 8.58 -8.67 9.50
C SER A 41 7.57 -7.57 9.18
N PRO A 42 6.47 -7.86 8.46
CA PRO A 42 5.47 -6.85 8.10
C PRO A 42 4.68 -6.32 9.32
N SER A 43 4.63 -7.08 10.42
CA SER A 43 3.83 -6.75 11.61
C SER A 43 4.66 -6.25 12.80
N GLY A 44 5.98 -6.08 12.62
CA GLY A 44 6.90 -5.72 13.70
C GLY A 44 7.76 -4.50 13.39
N THR A 45 8.35 -3.94 14.44
CA THR A 45 9.45 -2.98 14.29
C THR A 45 10.72 -3.75 13.89
N ASN A 46 11.20 -3.52 12.68
CA ASN A 46 12.48 -4.06 12.22
C ASN A 46 13.57 -3.03 12.48
N SER A 47 14.63 -3.44 13.19
CA SER A 47 15.83 -2.63 13.36
C SER A 47 16.92 -3.22 12.49
N LEU A 48 17.34 -2.47 11.47
CA LEU A 48 18.37 -2.87 10.53
C LEU A 48 19.53 -1.88 10.59
N SER A 49 20.76 -2.41 10.56
CA SER A 49 21.94 -1.56 10.47
C SER A 49 22.18 -1.22 9.00
N VAL A 50 22.03 0.06 8.67
CA VAL A 50 22.31 0.59 7.34
C VAL A 50 23.42 1.62 7.48
N THR A 51 24.48 1.47 6.70
CA THR A 51 25.59 2.42 6.67
C THR A 51 25.34 3.47 5.61
N ARG A 52 25.76 4.71 5.87
CA ARG A 52 25.79 5.74 4.83
C ARG A 52 26.81 5.38 3.74
N ASP A 53 26.59 5.91 2.54
CA ASP A 53 27.46 5.71 1.38
C ASP A 53 27.60 4.24 0.94
N GLN A 54 26.62 3.40 1.30
CA GLN A 54 26.50 2.02 0.85
C GLN A 54 25.20 1.81 0.09
N ASP A 55 25.25 0.92 -0.90
CA ASP A 55 24.05 0.49 -1.61
C ASP A 55 23.13 -0.27 -0.68
N VAL A 56 21.85 0.14 -0.64
CA VAL A 56 20.79 -0.58 0.06
C VAL A 56 20.02 -1.38 -0.96
N VAL A 57 20.06 -2.70 -0.84
CA VAL A 57 19.36 -3.60 -1.76
C VAL A 57 18.04 -4.03 -1.13
N VAL A 58 16.93 -3.59 -1.73
CA VAL A 58 15.58 -4.01 -1.34
C VAL A 58 15.07 -5.05 -2.33
N LYS A 59 14.62 -6.19 -1.82
CA LYS A 59 13.96 -7.23 -2.61
C LYS A 59 12.54 -7.42 -2.09
N VAL A 60 11.58 -7.33 -3.00
CA VAL A 60 10.16 -7.50 -2.69
C VAL A 60 9.65 -8.70 -3.46
N LYS A 61 9.01 -9.64 -2.77
CA LYS A 61 8.23 -10.71 -3.37
C LYS A 61 6.75 -10.33 -3.26
N VAL A 62 6.06 -10.36 -4.39
CA VAL A 62 4.65 -10.06 -4.48
C VAL A 62 3.90 -11.19 -5.18
N SER A 63 2.64 -11.35 -4.82
CA SER A 63 1.69 -12.23 -5.49
C SER A 63 0.41 -11.47 -5.83
N ALA A 64 -0.19 -11.77 -6.98
CA ALA A 64 -1.44 -11.16 -7.42
C ALA A 64 -2.59 -12.18 -7.36
N TYR A 65 -3.76 -11.78 -6.88
CA TYR A 65 -4.95 -12.66 -6.86
C TYR A 65 -5.66 -12.72 -8.21
N ASN A 66 -5.53 -11.65 -9.01
CA ASN A 66 -6.07 -11.51 -10.36
C ASN A 66 -4.95 -11.01 -11.28
N ASP A 67 -5.14 -11.13 -12.59
CA ASP A 67 -4.24 -10.53 -13.56
C ASP A 67 -4.20 -9.00 -13.34
N LEU A 68 -2.99 -8.46 -13.24
CA LEU A 68 -2.74 -7.04 -13.04
C LEU A 68 -1.79 -6.53 -14.10
N ASP A 69 -2.17 -5.45 -14.77
CA ASP A 69 -1.33 -4.72 -15.71
C ASP A 69 -0.90 -3.39 -15.12
N GLY A 70 0.32 -2.96 -15.48
CA GLY A 70 0.82 -1.64 -15.08
C GLY A 70 1.18 -1.53 -13.60
N VAL A 71 1.60 -2.64 -12.98
CA VAL A 71 2.02 -2.62 -11.57
C VAL A 71 3.38 -1.93 -11.45
N GLU A 72 3.46 -0.97 -10.53
CA GLU A 72 4.69 -0.29 -10.15
C GLU A 72 4.92 -0.48 -8.65
N ILE A 73 6.16 -0.81 -8.29
CA ILE A 73 6.58 -0.91 -6.88
C ILE A 73 7.57 0.22 -6.61
N THR A 74 7.21 1.08 -5.65
CA THR A 74 8.06 2.17 -5.18
C THR A 74 8.51 1.90 -3.75
N ALA A 75 9.83 1.87 -3.56
CA ALA A 75 10.44 1.88 -2.24
C ALA A 75 10.94 3.29 -1.93
N PHE A 76 10.74 3.76 -0.71
CA PHE A 76 11.23 5.06 -0.28
C PHE A 76 11.73 5.00 1.16
N ILE A 77 12.73 5.82 1.47
CA ILE A 77 13.24 6.03 2.81
C ILE A 77 12.74 7.39 3.28
N GLY A 78 12.17 7.45 4.48
CA GLY A 78 11.67 8.68 5.10
C GLY A 78 12.17 8.84 6.54
N GLY A 79 11.87 9.99 7.15
CA GLY A 79 12.16 10.23 8.57
C GLY A 79 13.60 10.64 8.89
N TYR A 80 14.43 10.93 7.90
CA TYR A 80 15.76 11.52 8.08
C TYR A 80 15.76 13.02 7.75
N GLU A 81 16.82 13.72 8.19
CA GLU A 81 16.97 15.18 8.17
C GLU A 81 16.71 15.81 6.80
N TYR A 82 17.17 15.19 5.72
CA TYR A 82 17.07 15.72 4.36
C TYR A 82 15.89 15.17 3.55
N SER A 83 15.02 14.34 4.14
CA SER A 83 13.92 13.67 3.42
C SER A 83 12.95 14.62 2.70
N ARG A 84 12.92 15.90 3.08
CA ARG A 84 12.13 16.95 2.41
C ARG A 84 12.80 17.58 1.19
N TYR A 85 14.13 17.57 1.14
CA TYR A 85 14.91 18.26 0.11
C TYR A 85 15.52 17.28 -0.89
N GLU A 86 15.92 16.11 -0.42
CA GLU A 86 16.58 15.06 -1.19
C GLU A 86 15.94 13.71 -0.88
N PRO A 87 14.71 13.42 -1.35
CA PRO A 87 14.06 12.16 -1.09
C PRO A 87 14.87 10.99 -1.66
N ILE A 88 14.93 9.89 -0.91
CA ILE A 88 15.55 8.65 -1.38
C ILE A 88 14.40 7.71 -1.72
N SER A 89 14.24 7.44 -3.00
CA SER A 89 13.24 6.51 -3.50
C SER A 89 13.73 5.84 -4.77
N ASP A 90 13.26 4.64 -5.00
CA ASP A 90 13.45 3.92 -6.24
C ASP A 90 12.14 3.24 -6.66
N THR A 91 11.95 3.09 -7.96
CA THR A 91 10.71 2.55 -8.55
C THR A 91 11.05 1.54 -9.63
N VAL A 92 10.39 0.39 -9.57
CA VAL A 92 10.50 -0.65 -10.59
C VAL A 92 9.14 -0.90 -11.24
N GLY A 93 9.15 -1.06 -12.56
CA GLY A 93 7.96 -1.27 -13.38
C GLY A 93 7.88 -0.31 -14.57
N PRO A 94 6.74 -0.27 -15.27
CA PRO A 94 5.56 -1.11 -15.04
C PRO A 94 5.80 -2.57 -15.44
N PHE A 95 5.14 -3.51 -14.75
CA PHE A 95 5.10 -4.92 -15.14
C PHE A 95 3.68 -5.48 -15.03
N SER A 96 3.44 -6.57 -15.76
CA SER A 96 2.22 -7.37 -15.63
C SER A 96 2.46 -8.54 -14.67
N LEU A 97 1.46 -8.85 -13.86
CA LEU A 97 1.44 -10.00 -12.95
C LEU A 97 0.25 -10.89 -13.33
N ASP A 98 0.50 -12.18 -13.47
CA ASP A 98 -0.54 -13.18 -13.68
C ASP A 98 -1.19 -13.54 -12.33
N ALA A 99 -2.46 -13.92 -12.37
CA ALA A 99 -3.17 -14.38 -11.19
C ALA A 99 -2.51 -15.64 -10.58
N ASN A 100 -2.40 -15.66 -9.25
CA ASN A 100 -1.93 -16.77 -8.42
C ASN A 100 -0.46 -17.18 -8.62
N THR A 101 0.40 -16.24 -9.03
CA THR A 101 1.88 -16.38 -9.01
C THR A 101 2.48 -15.74 -7.78
#